data_AF-A0A1G8F3J7-F1
#
_entry.id   AF-A0A1G8F3J7-F1
#
_cell.length_a   1.000
_cell.length_b   1.000
_cell.length_c   1.000
_cell.angle_alpha   90.00
_cell.angle_beta   90.00
_cell.angle_gamma   90.00
#
_symmetry.space_group_name_H-M   'P 1'
#
loop_
_entity.id
_entity.type
_entity.pdbx_description
1 polymer ?
#
loop_
_entity_poly.entity_id
_entity_poly.type
_entity_poly.pdbx_seq_one_letter_code
_entity_poly.pdbx_strand_id
1 'polypeptide(L)'
;MKKQSIFYGILLAGIGLLMIIHIWNFSVPAQWLKWPTILLIAGLAFTAEALSSRASLSFLPGILLLLLGAHLHLVSLSSYWPDHPGMYGAIIGIAILMDYLKTRSSGWFSGLLLLAVSGVYFFEEELHRFLDSTLLAPALRFAPFVLLGVGLYLALLKKR
;
A
#
# COMPACT_ATOMS: atom_id res chain seq x y z
N MET A 1 13.34 25.03 -11.06
CA MET A 1 14.33 24.39 -10.15
C MET A 1 13.96 24.41 -8.67
N LYS A 2 12.90 25.11 -8.21
CA LYS A 2 12.46 25.17 -6.79
C LYS A 2 11.62 23.98 -6.27
N LYS A 3 11.26 23.00 -7.12
CA LYS A 3 10.22 21.99 -6.76
C LYS A 3 10.78 20.78 -5.99
N GLN A 4 11.96 20.29 -6.36
CA GLN A 4 12.60 19.15 -5.70
C GLN A 4 13.19 19.47 -4.32
N SER A 5 13.32 20.75 -3.94
CA SER A 5 13.93 21.14 -2.67
C SER A 5 13.11 20.71 -1.45
N ILE A 6 11.78 20.62 -1.58
CA ILE A 6 10.91 20.21 -0.48
C ILE A 6 11.09 18.72 -0.18
N PHE A 7 11.15 17.89 -1.22
CA PHE A 7 11.39 16.46 -1.09
C PHE A 7 12.70 16.17 -0.34
N TYR A 8 13.81 16.71 -0.86
CA TYR A 8 15.12 16.51 -0.23
C TYR A 8 15.16 17.12 1.18
N GLY A 9 14.50 18.26 1.40
CA GLY A 9 14.41 18.89 2.71
C GLY A 9 13.74 18.01 3.77
N ILE A 10 12.59 17.40 3.43
CA ILE A 10 11.87 16.51 4.35
C ILE A 10 12.65 15.22 4.58
N LEU A 11 13.26 14.66 3.53
CA LEU A 11 14.05 13.43 3.65
C LEU A 11 15.28 13.65 4.56
N LEU A 12 16.04 14.72 4.34
CA LEU A 12 17.19 15.07 5.19
C LEU A 12 16.76 15.38 6.62
N ALA A 13 15.67 16.12 6.81
CA ALA A 13 15.16 16.46 8.13
C ALA A 13 14.72 15.20 8.90
N GLY A 14 13.99 14.29 8.25
CA GLY A 14 13.54 13.04 8.86
C GLY A 14 14.71 12.11 9.21
N ILE A 15 15.66 11.93 8.28
CA ILE A 15 16.87 11.11 8.53
C ILE A 15 17.72 11.76 9.63
N GLY A 16 17.92 13.07 9.59
CA GLY A 16 18.64 13.81 10.62
C GLY A 16 18.00 13.65 12.00
N LEU A 17 16.66 13.70 12.08
CA LEU A 17 15.93 13.46 13.32
C LEU A 17 16.16 12.03 13.84
N LEU A 18 16.13 11.01 12.96
CA LEU A 18 16.44 9.63 13.34
C LEU A 18 17.87 9.50 13.88
N MET A 19 18.84 10.16 13.24
CA MET A 19 20.23 10.17 13.70
C MET A 19 20.38 10.84 15.06
N ILE A 20 19.70 11.98 15.30
CA ILE A 20 19.71 12.67 16.59
C ILE A 20 19.14 11.74 17.67
N ILE A 21 17.98 11.12 17.42
CA ILE A 21 17.35 10.17 18.34
C ILE A 21 18.32 9.04 18.71
N HIS A 22 19.02 8.49 17.72
CA HIS A 22 19.98 7.41 17.90
C HIS A 22 21.24 7.84 18.66
N ILE A 23 21.90 8.93 18.25
CA ILE A 23 23.16 9.41 18.83
C ILE A 23 22.96 9.85 20.28
N TRP A 24 21.84 10.53 20.58
CA TRP A 24 21.56 11.07 21.90
C TRP A 24 20.90 10.03 22.83
N ASN A 25 20.74 8.78 22.36
CA ASN A 25 20.16 7.68 23.12
C ASN A 25 18.80 8.01 23.75
N PHE A 26 17.95 8.73 23.01
CA PHE A 26 16.60 8.99 23.48
C PHE A 26 15.83 7.68 23.64
N SER A 27 15.03 7.57 24.71
CA SER A 27 14.25 6.38 25.06
C SER A 27 13.00 6.25 24.18
N VAL A 28 13.20 6.11 22.87
CA VAL A 28 12.14 5.85 21.89
C VAL A 28 11.98 4.33 21.74
N PRO A 29 10.74 3.80 21.64
CA PRO A 29 10.55 2.37 21.46
C PRO A 29 11.28 1.89 20.19
N ALA A 30 12.07 0.82 20.31
CA ALA A 30 12.99 0.37 19.25
C ALA A 30 12.31 0.07 17.90
N GLN A 31 11.01 -0.24 17.92
CA GLN A 31 10.17 -0.40 16.72
C GLN A 31 10.14 0.85 15.83
N TRP A 32 10.20 2.07 16.41
CA TRP A 32 10.20 3.34 15.67
C TRP A 32 11.53 3.67 14.99
N LEU A 33 12.60 2.97 15.32
CA LEU A 33 13.92 3.14 14.69
C LEU A 33 14.19 2.10 13.60
N LYS A 34 13.15 1.36 13.18
CA LYS A 34 13.24 0.37 12.11
C LYS A 34 12.93 1.00 10.75
N TRP A 35 13.17 0.21 9.70
CA TRP A 35 12.94 0.59 8.30
C TRP A 35 11.52 1.09 7.97
N PRO A 36 10.41 0.72 8.66
CA PRO A 36 9.09 1.28 8.39
C PRO A 36 9.04 2.80 8.61
N THR A 37 9.86 3.35 9.49
CA THR A 37 9.95 4.81 9.71
C THR A 37 10.58 5.52 8.52
N ILE A 38 11.51 4.87 7.80
CA ILE A 38 12.07 5.41 6.56
C ILE A 38 10.99 5.48 5.49
N LEU A 39 10.09 4.48 5.42
CA LEU A 39 8.93 4.53 4.53
C LEU A 39 8.00 5.69 4.88
N LEU A 40 7.72 5.92 6.18
CA LEU A 40 6.92 7.05 6.61
C LEU A 40 7.55 8.39 6.22
N ILE A 41 8.85 8.57 6.44
CA ILE A 41 9.57 9.80 6.07
C ILE A 41 9.54 10.02 4.55
N ALA A 42 9.83 8.97 3.76
CA ALA A 42 9.79 9.06 2.30
C ALA A 42 8.37 9.33 1.78
N GLY A 43 7.37 8.68 2.37
CA GLY A 43 5.96 8.90 2.06
C GLY A 43 5.51 10.34 2.37
N LEU A 44 5.91 10.88 3.52
CA LEU A 44 5.70 12.30 3.86
C LEU A 44 6.39 13.23 2.86
N ALA A 45 7.62 12.94 2.46
CA ALA A 45 8.36 13.74 1.49
C ALA A 45 7.65 13.79 0.13
N PHE A 46 7.25 12.63 -0.41
CA PHE A 46 6.54 12.52 -1.69
C PHE A 46 5.16 13.19 -1.64
N THR A 47 4.38 12.95 -0.58
CA THR A 47 3.05 13.57 -0.44
C THR A 47 3.13 15.08 -0.27
N ALA A 48 4.06 15.59 0.53
CA ALA A 48 4.26 17.03 0.71
C ALA A 48 4.73 17.71 -0.59
N GLU A 49 5.64 17.07 -1.34
CA GLU A 49 6.04 17.57 -2.65
C GLU A 49 4.85 17.60 -3.62
N ALA A 50 4.04 16.54 -3.66
CA ALA A 50 2.86 16.47 -4.52
C ALA A 50 1.83 17.58 -4.19
N LEU A 51 1.61 17.84 -2.90
CA LEU A 51 0.71 18.89 -2.43
C LEU A 51 1.22 20.30 -2.73
N SER A 52 2.52 20.54 -2.55
CA SER A 52 3.12 21.87 -2.75
C SER A 52 3.32 22.22 -4.23
N SER A 53 3.78 21.26 -5.03
CA SER A 53 4.20 21.50 -6.41
C SER A 53 3.08 21.33 -7.46
N ARG A 54 1.87 20.93 -7.01
CA ARG A 54 0.76 20.41 -7.82
C ARG A 54 1.18 19.26 -8.76
N ALA A 55 2.30 18.59 -8.46
CA ALA A 55 2.73 17.42 -9.21
C ALA A 55 1.92 16.21 -8.74
N SER A 56 0.93 15.82 -9.53
CA SER A 56 0.07 14.67 -9.23
C SER A 56 0.84 13.35 -9.19
N LEU A 57 1.92 13.21 -9.97
CA LEU A 57 2.66 11.95 -10.09
C LEU A 57 3.32 11.47 -8.78
N SER A 58 3.67 12.38 -7.88
CA SER A 58 4.33 12.02 -6.60
C SER A 58 3.33 11.65 -5.50
N PHE A 59 2.03 11.84 -5.71
CA PHE A 59 1.03 11.66 -4.66
C PHE A 59 0.78 10.18 -4.34
N LEU A 60 0.52 9.37 -5.38
CA LEU A 60 0.32 7.92 -5.26
C LEU A 60 1.50 7.21 -4.54
N PRO A 61 2.77 7.34 -4.99
CA PRO A 61 3.88 6.69 -4.30
C PRO A 61 4.03 7.20 -2.86
N GLY A 62 3.74 8.48 -2.60
CA GLY A 62 3.75 9.03 -1.25
C GLY A 62 2.74 8.37 -0.31
N ILE A 63 1.48 8.26 -0.72
CA ILE A 63 0.44 7.61 0.08
C ILE A 63 0.74 6.12 0.27
N LEU A 64 1.19 5.44 -0.77
CA LEU A 64 1.50 4.02 -0.68
C LEU A 64 2.59 3.75 0.35
N LEU A 65 3.65 4.56 0.37
CA LEU A 65 4.72 4.47 1.38
C LEU A 65 4.22 4.81 2.79
N LEU A 66 3.33 5.80 2.94
CA LEU A 66 2.72 6.13 4.22
C LEU A 66 1.88 4.99 4.78
N LEU A 67 0.96 4.44 3.97
CA LEU A 67 0.08 3.35 4.38
C LEU A 67 0.88 2.08 4.67
N LEU A 68 1.88 1.76 3.87
CA LEU A 68 2.74 0.60 4.10
C LEU A 68 3.59 0.77 5.37
N GLY A 69 4.23 1.92 5.54
CA GLY A 69 5.00 2.23 6.74
C GLY A 69 4.14 2.19 8.01
N ALA A 70 2.92 2.74 7.93
CA ALA A 70 1.96 2.68 9.01
C ALA A 70 1.56 1.23 9.30
N HIS A 71 1.13 0.45 8.30
CA HIS A 71 0.76 -0.95 8.48
C HIS A 71 1.86 -1.76 9.18
N LEU A 72 3.12 -1.63 8.76
CA LEU A 72 4.24 -2.36 9.36
C LEU A 72 4.51 -1.94 10.81
N HIS A 73 4.34 -0.66 11.14
CA HIS A 73 4.37 -0.21 12.54
C HIS A 73 3.22 -0.80 13.35
N LEU A 74 2.00 -0.78 12.82
CA LEU A 74 0.84 -1.34 13.50
C LEU A 74 0.96 -2.85 13.73
N VAL A 75 1.48 -3.62 12.76
CA VAL A 75 1.80 -5.05 12.93
C VAL A 75 2.79 -5.25 14.08
N SER A 76 3.82 -4.41 14.19
CA SER A 76 4.80 -4.52 15.29
C SER A 76 4.26 -4.08 16.65
N LEU A 77 3.30 -3.15 16.66
CA LEU A 77 2.76 -2.51 17.87
C LEU A 77 1.58 -3.27 18.47
N SER A 78 0.81 -3.99 17.66
CA SER A 78 -0.45 -4.60 18.08
C SER A 78 -0.67 -5.96 17.46
N SER A 79 -0.85 -6.97 18.30
CA SER A 79 -1.23 -8.33 17.88
C SER A 79 -2.65 -8.42 17.30
N TYR A 80 -3.49 -7.39 17.51
CA TYR A 80 -4.84 -7.34 16.96
C TYR A 80 -4.87 -6.78 15.52
N TRP A 81 -3.77 -6.20 15.06
CA TRP A 81 -3.70 -5.66 13.70
C TRP A 81 -3.47 -6.81 12.71
N PRO A 82 -4.21 -6.87 11.60
CA PRO A 82 -4.13 -8.00 10.68
C PRO A 82 -2.78 -8.02 9.94
N ASP A 83 -2.00 -9.08 10.15
CA ASP A 83 -0.85 -9.45 9.34
C ASP A 83 -1.28 -10.49 8.28
N HIS A 84 -2.03 -10.01 7.29
CA HIS A 84 -2.63 -10.84 6.26
C HIS A 84 -2.27 -10.34 4.85
N PRO A 85 -1.98 -11.20 3.86
CA PRO A 85 -1.65 -10.77 2.50
C PRO A 85 -2.70 -9.86 1.85
N GLY A 86 -3.98 -10.05 2.19
CA GLY A 86 -5.08 -9.20 1.74
C GLY A 86 -4.89 -7.71 2.09
N MET A 87 -4.17 -7.42 3.18
CA MET A 87 -3.90 -6.06 3.64
C MET A 87 -3.03 -5.28 2.66
N TYR A 88 -2.06 -5.91 1.99
CA TYR A 88 -1.23 -5.24 0.99
C TYR A 88 -2.04 -4.80 -0.23
N GLY A 89 -2.93 -5.66 -0.72
CA GLY A 89 -3.86 -5.28 -1.79
C GLY A 89 -4.83 -4.17 -1.33
N ALA A 90 -5.26 -4.18 -0.07
CA ALA A 90 -6.12 -3.13 0.47
C ALA A 90 -5.38 -1.80 0.56
N ILE A 91 -4.12 -1.81 1.02
CA ILE A 91 -3.25 -0.62 1.05
C ILE A 91 -3.09 -0.03 -0.34
N ILE A 92 -2.79 -0.86 -1.35
CA ILE A 92 -2.63 -0.39 -2.73
C ILE A 92 -3.96 0.15 -3.28
N GLY A 93 -5.08 -0.55 -3.01
CA GLY A 93 -6.41 -0.13 -3.43
C GLY A 93 -6.83 1.21 -2.82
N ILE A 94 -6.61 1.39 -1.51
CA ILE A 94 -6.82 2.66 -0.80
C ILE A 94 -5.92 3.74 -1.38
N ALA A 95 -4.63 3.47 -1.61
CA ALA A 95 -3.70 4.45 -2.17
C ALA A 95 -4.16 4.96 -3.55
N ILE A 96 -4.60 4.05 -4.43
CA ILE A 96 -5.14 4.40 -5.75
C ILE A 96 -6.44 5.22 -5.63
N LEU A 97 -7.34 4.87 -4.71
CA LEU A 97 -8.57 5.64 -4.50
C LEU A 97 -8.30 7.02 -3.91
N MET A 98 -7.38 7.13 -2.95
CA MET A 98 -6.98 8.43 -2.40
C MET A 98 -6.33 9.31 -3.48
N ASP A 99 -5.48 8.72 -4.33
CA ASP A 99 -4.93 9.42 -5.49
C ASP A 99 -6.03 9.88 -6.43
N TYR A 100 -6.98 9.02 -6.79
CA TYR A 100 -8.14 9.40 -7.61
C TYR A 100 -8.92 10.58 -7.01
N LEU A 101 -9.23 10.54 -5.72
CA LEU A 101 -9.98 11.61 -5.06
C LEU A 101 -9.23 12.94 -5.11
N LYS A 102 -7.90 12.92 -4.99
CA LYS A 102 -7.07 14.13 -4.95
C LYS A 102 -6.69 14.65 -6.33
N THR A 103 -6.25 13.78 -7.23
CA THR A 103 -5.65 14.14 -8.53
C THR A 103 -6.65 13.99 -9.68
N ARG A 104 -7.83 13.40 -9.43
CA ARG A 104 -8.84 13.04 -10.44
C ARG A 104 -8.28 12.12 -11.54
N SER A 105 -7.29 11.31 -11.19
CA SER A 105 -6.62 10.37 -12.10
C SER A 105 -7.55 9.21 -12.53
N SER A 106 -7.33 8.66 -13.73
CA SER A 106 -8.08 7.47 -14.17
C SER A 106 -7.54 6.21 -13.47
N GLY A 107 -7.98 5.97 -12.23
CA GLY A 107 -7.55 4.81 -11.44
C GLY A 107 -8.61 4.21 -10.51
N TRP A 108 -9.77 4.85 -10.39
CA TRP A 108 -10.79 4.49 -9.40
C TRP A 108 -11.27 3.03 -9.53
N PHE A 109 -11.46 2.55 -10.78
CA PHE A 109 -11.93 1.19 -11.02
C PHE A 109 -10.91 0.16 -10.56
N SER A 110 -9.62 0.38 -10.88
CA SER A 110 -8.54 -0.49 -10.43
C SER A 110 -8.42 -0.51 -8.91
N GLY A 111 -8.53 0.65 -8.26
CA GLY A 111 -8.49 0.75 -6.79
C GLY A 111 -9.65 0.01 -6.13
N LEU A 112 -10.87 0.17 -6.66
CA LEU A 112 -12.06 -0.53 -6.17
C LEU A 112 -11.99 -2.04 -6.39
N LEU A 113 -11.53 -2.48 -7.57
CA LEU A 113 -11.33 -3.89 -7.88
C LEU A 113 -10.31 -4.51 -6.94
N LEU A 114 -9.20 -3.82 -6.67
CA LEU A 114 -8.18 -4.29 -5.74
C LEU A 114 -8.74 -4.43 -4.32
N LEU A 115 -9.55 -3.47 -3.86
CA LEU A 115 -10.20 -3.57 -2.55
C LEU A 115 -11.20 -4.72 -2.49
N ALA A 116 -11.96 -4.96 -3.55
CA ALA A 116 -12.87 -6.10 -3.61
C ALA A 116 -12.11 -7.43 -3.51
N VAL A 117 -11.03 -7.58 -4.28
CA VAL A 117 -10.16 -8.78 -4.25
C VAL A 117 -9.52 -8.95 -2.88
N SER A 118 -9.01 -7.87 -2.28
CA SER A 118 -8.47 -7.90 -0.92
C SER A 118 -9.50 -8.28 0.13
N GLY A 119 -10.72 -7.76 0.00
CA GLY A 119 -11.85 -8.13 0.85
C GLY A 119 -12.13 -9.63 0.80
N VAL A 120 -12.14 -10.21 -0.41
CA VAL A 120 -12.27 -11.68 -0.57
C VAL A 120 -11.12 -12.41 0.11
N TYR A 121 -9.89 -11.92 -0.03
CA TYR A 121 -8.71 -12.50 0.62
C TYR A 121 -8.85 -12.52 2.15
N PHE A 122 -9.43 -11.49 2.77
CA PHE A 122 -9.66 -11.49 4.22
C PHE A 122 -10.59 -12.59 4.73
N PHE A 123 -11.41 -13.18 3.86
CA PHE A 123 -12.32 -14.30 4.19
C PHE A 123 -11.87 -15.61 3.53
N GLU A 124 -10.58 -15.73 3.20
CA GLU A 124 -10.06 -16.90 2.49
C GLU A 124 -10.33 -18.21 3.25
N GLU A 125 -10.19 -18.22 4.58
CA GLU A 125 -10.42 -19.42 5.39
C GLU A 125 -11.90 -19.84 5.42
N GLU A 126 -12.82 -18.89 5.60
CA GLU A 126 -14.27 -19.13 5.51
C GLU A 126 -14.66 -19.62 4.11
N LEU A 127 -14.08 -19.00 3.08
CA LEU A 127 -14.33 -19.37 1.70
C LEU A 127 -13.86 -20.79 1.41
N HIS A 128 -12.66 -21.17 1.85
CA HIS A 128 -12.16 -22.54 1.70
C HIS A 128 -13.07 -23.54 2.42
N ARG A 129 -13.47 -23.27 3.67
CA ARG A 129 -14.39 -24.15 4.41
C ARG A 129 -15.73 -24.33 3.72
N PHE A 130 -16.29 -23.25 3.16
CA PHE A 130 -17.54 -23.31 2.40
C PHE A 130 -17.38 -24.12 1.11
N LEU A 131 -16.27 -23.92 0.38
CA LEU A 131 -16.01 -24.58 -0.89
C LEU A 131 -15.70 -26.07 -0.75
N ASP A 132 -14.97 -26.46 0.29
CA ASP A 132 -14.69 -27.87 0.57
C ASP A 132 -15.97 -28.65 0.94
N SER A 133 -16.99 -27.96 1.46
CA SER A 133 -18.29 -28.55 1.76
C SER A 133 -19.19 -28.75 0.54
N THR A 134 -18.80 -28.26 -0.64
CA THR A 134 -19.60 -28.34 -1.88
C THR A 134 -18.98 -29.28 -2.92
N LEU A 135 -19.82 -29.95 -3.71
CA LEU A 135 -19.42 -30.86 -4.80
C LEU A 135 -18.61 -30.16 -5.93
N LEU A 136 -18.47 -28.84 -5.87
CA LEU A 136 -17.76 -28.00 -6.84
C LEU A 136 -16.28 -27.78 -6.49
N ALA A 137 -15.80 -28.28 -5.35
CA ALA A 137 -14.41 -28.12 -4.88
C ALA A 137 -13.33 -28.42 -5.95
N PRO A 138 -13.44 -29.47 -6.80
CA PRO A 138 -12.43 -29.73 -7.83
C PRO A 138 -12.36 -28.64 -8.91
N ALA A 139 -13.50 -28.02 -9.26
CA ALA A 139 -13.57 -27.00 -10.30
C ALA A 139 -13.02 -25.65 -9.83
N LEU A 140 -13.24 -25.28 -8.58
CA LEU A 140 -12.72 -24.03 -8.01
C LEU A 140 -11.21 -24.04 -7.78
N ARG A 141 -10.58 -25.22 -7.65
CA ARG A 141 -9.11 -25.34 -7.60
C ARG A 141 -8.42 -24.78 -8.86
N PHE A 142 -9.14 -24.69 -9.97
CA PHE A 142 -8.64 -24.11 -11.23
C PHE A 142 -8.95 -22.61 -11.38
N ALA A 143 -9.68 -21.99 -10.46
CA ALA A 143 -10.03 -20.58 -10.50
C ALA A 143 -8.80 -19.65 -10.66
N PRO A 144 -7.64 -19.89 -10.02
CA PRO A 144 -6.45 -19.06 -10.23
C PRO A 144 -5.96 -19.06 -11.69
N PHE A 145 -6.03 -20.21 -12.38
CA PHE A 145 -5.62 -20.32 -13.78
C PHE A 145 -6.61 -19.61 -14.71
N VAL A 146 -7.91 -19.69 -14.42
CA VAL A 146 -8.94 -18.95 -15.16
C VAL A 146 -8.75 -17.45 -14.98
N LEU A 147 -8.53 -16.99 -13.74
CA LEU A 147 -8.30 -15.59 -13.42
C LEU A 147 -7.03 -15.05 -14.11
N LEU A 148 -5.94 -15.83 -14.08
CA LEU A 148 -4.70 -15.53 -14.81
C LEU A 148 -4.95 -15.43 -16.32
N GLY A 149 -5.65 -16.41 -16.90
CA GLY A 149 -5.96 -16.45 -18.33
C GLY A 149 -6.81 -15.26 -18.78
N VAL A 150 -7.87 -14.93 -18.03
CA VAL A 150 -8.72 -13.76 -18.29
C VAL A 150 -7.93 -12.47 -18.12
N GLY A 151 -7.12 -12.36 -17.06
CA GLY A 151 -6.27 -11.19 -16.81
C GLY A 151 -5.28 -10.94 -17.95
N LEU A 152 -4.59 -11.99 -18.41
CA LEU A 152 -3.67 -11.92 -19.55
C LEU A 152 -4.41 -11.59 -20.85
N TYR A 153 -5.55 -12.22 -21.10
CA TYR A 153 -6.36 -11.96 -22.28
C TYR A 153 -6.78 -10.49 -22.37
N LEU A 154 -7.33 -9.92 -21.28
CA LEU A 154 -7.72 -8.52 -21.21
C LEU A 154 -6.52 -7.57 -21.38
N ALA A 155 -5.37 -7.90 -20.78
CA ALA A 155 -4.15 -7.11 -20.90
C ALA A 155 -3.60 -7.08 -22.35
N LEU A 156 -3.76 -8.18 -23.10
CA LEU A 156 -3.29 -8.30 -24.47
C LEU A 156 -4.28 -7.73 -25.50
N LEU A 157 -5.59 -7.77 -25.23
CA LEU A 157 -6.60 -7.22 -26.14
C LEU A 157 -6.61 -5.69 -26.20
N LYS A 158 -6.25 -5.01 -25.10
CA LYS A 158 -6.32 -3.54 -24.99
C LYS A 158 -5.13 -2.80 -25.63
N LYS A 159 -4.30 -3.50 -26.42
CA LYS A 159 -3.22 -2.90 -27.23
C LYS A 159 -3.69 -2.41 -28.61
N ARG A 160 -4.99 -2.38 -28.89
CA ARG A 160 -5.58 -1.75 -30.10
C ARG A 160 -6.50 -0.60 -29.73
#